data_AF-W1YP60-F1
#
_entry.id   AF-W1YP60-F1
#
_cell.length_a   1.000
_cell.length_b   1.000
_cell.length_c   1.000
_cell.angle_alpha   90.00
_cell.angle_beta   90.00
_cell.angle_gamma   90.00
#
_symmetry.space_group_name_H-M   'P 1'
#
loop_
_entity.id
_entity.type
_entity.pdbx_description
1 polymer ?
#
loop_
_entity_poly.entity_id
_entity_poly.type
_entity_poly.pdbx_seq_one_letter_code
_entity_poly.pdbx_strand_id
1 'polypeptide(L)'
;LLLIRELNSKRPLLPRNWQPSAETREVLDTCQVIAEAPQGSIAAYVISMAKTPSDVLAVHLLLKEAGIGFAMPVAPLFETLDDLNNANDVMTQLLNIDWYRGL
;
A
#
# COMPACT_ATOMS: atom_id res chain seq x y z
N LEU A 1 11.65 9.01 5.36
CA LEU A 1 10.64 8.30 6.18
C LEU A 1 10.83 6.79 6.01
N LEU A 2 10.52 5.99 7.04
CA LEU A 2 10.73 4.53 7.07
C LEU A 2 10.16 3.82 5.83
N LEU A 3 8.89 4.08 5.49
CA LEU A 3 8.21 3.42 4.36
C LEU A 3 8.93 3.65 3.03
N ILE A 4 9.33 4.89 2.72
CA ILE A 4 10.08 5.21 1.50
C ILE A 4 11.41 4.46 1.45
N ARG A 5 12.10 4.32 2.58
CA ARG A 5 13.35 3.57 2.66
C ARG A 5 13.12 2.08 2.34
N GLU A 6 12.11 1.47 2.96
CA GLU A 6 11.80 0.05 2.72
C GLU A 6 11.24 -0.20 1.32
N LEU A 7 10.49 0.74 0.75
CA LEU A 7 10.02 0.70 -0.65
C LEU A 7 11.18 0.72 -1.65
N ASN A 8 12.27 1.43 -1.36
CA ASN A 8 13.49 1.43 -2.19
C ASN A 8 14.45 0.25 -1.88
N SER A 9 14.30 -0.42 -0.74
CA SER A 9 15.16 -1.53 -0.33
C SER A 9 14.97 -2.76 -1.21
N LYS A 10 16.04 -3.46 -1.57
CA LYS A 10 15.97 -4.79 -2.21
C LYS A 10 15.94 -5.94 -1.20
N ARG A 11 16.18 -5.63 0.07
CA ARG A 11 16.17 -6.60 1.17
C ARG A 11 14.71 -6.86 1.56
N PRO A 12 14.25 -8.13 1.59
CA PRO A 12 12.92 -8.47 2.10
C PRO A 12 12.73 -8.00 3.55
N LEU A 13 11.55 -7.44 3.83
CA LEU A 13 11.15 -6.97 5.15
C LEU A 13 10.44 -8.08 5.95
N LEU A 14 9.58 -8.87 5.29
CA LEU A 14 8.82 -9.93 5.96
C LEU A 14 9.70 -11.15 6.32
N PRO A 15 9.69 -11.63 7.59
CA PRO A 15 10.42 -12.83 7.96
C PRO A 15 9.76 -14.09 7.38
N ARG A 16 10.57 -15.02 6.83
CA ARG A 16 10.09 -16.25 6.17
C ARG A 16 9.30 -17.19 7.09
N ASN A 17 9.67 -17.24 8.38
CA ASN A 17 9.08 -18.17 9.36
C ASN A 17 8.32 -17.42 10.47
N TRP A 18 7.57 -16.38 10.09
CA TRP A 18 6.79 -15.61 11.05
C TRP A 18 5.41 -16.23 11.29
N GLN A 19 4.94 -16.20 12.54
CA GLN A 19 3.59 -16.57 12.93
C GLN A 19 2.84 -15.32 13.41
N PRO A 20 2.24 -14.55 12.49
CA PRO A 20 1.43 -13.39 12.84
C PRO A 20 0.11 -13.80 13.51
N SER A 21 -0.59 -12.82 14.09
CA SER A 21 -1.98 -12.98 14.51
C SER A 21 -2.87 -13.32 13.30
N ALA A 22 -4.09 -13.82 13.57
CA ALA A 22 -5.05 -14.15 12.52
C ALA A 22 -5.38 -12.93 11.63
N GLU A 23 -5.61 -11.76 12.24
CA GLU A 23 -5.90 -10.52 11.51
C GLU A 23 -4.75 -10.09 10.61
N THR A 24 -3.51 -10.13 11.12
CA THR A 24 -2.34 -9.77 10.32
C THR A 24 -2.09 -10.77 9.20
N ARG A 25 -2.30 -12.07 9.46
CA ARG A 25 -2.18 -13.11 8.42
C ARG A 25 -3.15 -12.86 7.28
N GLU A 26 -4.40 -12.54 7.58
CA GLU A 26 -5.43 -12.31 6.56
C GLU A 26 -5.04 -11.19 5.58
N VAL A 27 -4.49 -10.08 6.08
CA VAL A 27 -4.02 -8.96 5.24
C VAL A 27 -2.85 -9.38 4.33
N LEU A 28 -1.92 -10.18 4.87
CA LEU A 28 -0.77 -10.68 4.10
C LEU A 28 -1.21 -11.67 3.02
N ASP A 29 -2.07 -12.61 3.37
CA ASP A 29 -2.62 -13.61 2.46
C ASP A 29 -3.43 -12.94 1.34
N THR A 30 -4.20 -11.88 1.65
CA THR A 30 -4.91 -11.07 0.64
C THR A 30 -3.94 -10.43 -0.35
N CYS A 31 -2.83 -9.83 0.12
CA CYS A 31 -1.81 -9.28 -0.77
C CYS A 31 -1.15 -10.35 -1.63
N GLN A 32 -0.94 -11.55 -1.08
CA GLN A 32 -0.40 -12.69 -1.82
C GLN A 32 -1.36 -13.14 -2.92
N VAL A 33 -2.66 -13.25 -2.65
CA VAL A 33 -3.68 -13.57 -3.67
C VAL A 33 -3.68 -12.55 -4.80
N ILE A 34 -3.53 -11.25 -4.48
CA ILE A 34 -3.42 -10.20 -5.49
C ILE A 34 -2.19 -10.39 -6.38
N ALA A 35 -1.04 -10.75 -5.80
CA ALA A 35 0.20 -10.97 -6.54
C ALA A 35 0.17 -12.25 -7.41
N GLU A 36 -0.56 -13.27 -7.00
CA GLU A 36 -0.72 -14.55 -7.72
C GLU A 36 -1.79 -14.49 -8.82
N ALA A 37 -2.77 -13.60 -8.69
CA ALA A 37 -3.83 -13.45 -9.68
C ALA A 37 -3.30 -12.95 -11.03
N PRO A 38 -3.90 -13.38 -12.16
CA PRO A 38 -3.56 -12.83 -13.48
C PRO A 38 -3.71 -11.30 -13.50
N GLN A 39 -2.75 -10.62 -14.13
CA GLN A 39 -2.82 -9.16 -14.27
C GLN A 39 -4.13 -8.75 -14.97
N GLY A 40 -4.84 -7.80 -14.38
CA GLY A 40 -6.16 -7.35 -14.84
C GLY A 40 -7.35 -8.03 -14.17
N SER A 41 -7.14 -9.07 -13.34
CA SER A 41 -8.20 -9.65 -12.52
C SER A 41 -8.65 -8.72 -11.38
N ILE A 42 -7.74 -7.92 -10.84
CA ILE A 42 -7.99 -6.96 -9.77
C ILE A 42 -7.78 -5.54 -10.33
N ALA A 43 -8.79 -4.69 -10.20
CA ALA A 43 -8.77 -3.34 -10.79
C ALA A 43 -8.04 -2.31 -9.92
N ALA A 44 -8.25 -2.36 -8.60
CA ALA A 44 -7.65 -1.43 -7.64
C ALA A 44 -7.70 -2.01 -6.22
N TYR A 45 -6.81 -1.53 -5.36
CA TYR A 45 -6.86 -1.69 -3.91
C TYR A 45 -7.43 -0.41 -3.29
N VAL A 46 -8.58 -0.49 -2.64
CA VAL A 46 -9.21 0.67 -1.97
C VAL A 46 -8.89 0.64 -0.48
N ILE A 47 -8.44 1.76 0.07
CA ILE A 47 -8.13 1.92 1.50
C ILE A 47 -9.26 2.71 2.16
N SER A 48 -10.14 2.03 2.88
CA SER A 48 -11.11 2.67 3.77
C SER A 48 -10.40 3.43 4.89
N MET A 49 -11.04 4.47 5.43
CA MET A 49 -10.55 5.30 6.52
C MET A 49 -9.16 5.90 6.26
N ALA A 50 -8.83 6.22 5.01
CA ALA A 50 -7.54 6.82 4.68
C ALA A 50 -7.45 8.25 5.25
N LYS A 51 -6.35 8.57 5.93
CA LYS A 51 -6.13 9.88 6.59
C LYS A 51 -4.79 10.53 6.24
N THR A 52 -3.79 9.73 5.90
CA THR A 52 -2.40 10.18 5.81
C THR A 52 -1.69 9.58 4.59
N PRO A 53 -0.59 10.20 4.12
CA PRO A 53 0.24 9.62 3.06
C PRO A 53 0.78 8.23 3.42
N SER A 54 1.03 7.96 4.70
CA SER A 54 1.52 6.65 5.16
C SER A 54 0.52 5.52 4.91
N ASP A 55 -0.78 5.79 4.91
CA ASP A 55 -1.80 4.76 4.68
C ASP A 55 -1.65 4.18 3.27
N VAL A 56 -1.45 5.06 2.28
CA VAL A 56 -1.20 4.67 0.88
C VAL A 56 0.15 3.98 0.71
N LEU A 57 1.21 4.54 1.29
CA LEU A 57 2.56 3.95 1.18
C LEU A 57 2.69 2.59 1.87
N ALA A 58 1.93 2.35 2.94
CA ALA A 58 1.93 1.07 3.65
C ALA A 58 1.36 -0.05 2.77
N VAL A 59 0.26 0.18 2.05
CA VAL A 59 -0.30 -0.81 1.13
C VAL A 59 0.66 -1.11 -0.02
N HIS A 60 1.29 -0.09 -0.61
CA HIS A 60 2.33 -0.33 -1.62
C HIS A 60 3.49 -1.18 -1.09
N LEU A 61 3.89 -0.99 0.17
CA LEU A 61 4.94 -1.80 0.79
C LEU A 61 4.50 -3.25 0.98
N LEU A 62 3.26 -3.48 1.43
CA LEU A 62 2.69 -4.83 1.57
C LEU A 62 2.59 -5.55 0.23
N LEU A 63 2.08 -4.89 -0.81
CA LEU A 63 1.98 -5.46 -2.16
C LEU A 63 3.35 -5.78 -2.75
N LYS A 64 4.35 -4.92 -2.50
CA LYS A 64 5.74 -5.18 -2.87
C LYS A 64 6.29 -6.42 -2.17
N GLU A 65 6.08 -6.55 -0.86
CA GLU A 65 6.56 -7.70 -0.09
C GLU A 65 5.82 -9.00 -0.46
N ALA A 66 4.58 -8.90 -0.94
CA ALA A 66 3.85 -10.01 -1.55
C ALA A 66 4.37 -10.41 -2.94
N GLY A 67 5.27 -9.61 -3.54
CA GLY A 67 5.91 -9.93 -4.81
C GLY A 67 5.12 -9.49 -6.05
N ILE A 68 4.25 -8.48 -5.94
CA ILE A 68 3.49 -7.99 -7.09
C ILE A 68 4.43 -7.51 -8.21
N GLY A 69 4.19 -8.00 -9.44
CA GLY A 69 5.04 -7.72 -10.61
C GLY A 69 4.60 -6.55 -11.48
N PHE A 70 3.52 -5.86 -11.11
CA PHE A 70 2.91 -4.78 -11.88
C PHE A 70 2.41 -3.66 -10.96
N ALA A 71 2.19 -2.46 -11.53
CA ALA A 71 1.66 -1.32 -10.80
C ALA A 71 0.17 -1.54 -10.47
N MET A 72 -0.13 -1.85 -9.21
CA MET A 72 -1.50 -1.93 -8.69
C MET A 72 -1.99 -0.54 -8.29
N PRO A 73 -3.13 -0.06 -8.85
CA PRO A 73 -3.75 1.18 -8.40
C PRO A 73 -4.17 1.07 -6.93
N VAL A 74 -3.65 1.97 -6.08
CA VAL A 74 -4.05 2.10 -4.68
C VAL A 74 -4.82 3.40 -4.51
N ALA A 75 -6.07 3.32 -4.07
CA ALA A 75 -6.98 4.47 -3.95
C ALA A 75 -7.32 4.74 -2.47
N PRO A 76 -6.92 5.89 -1.90
CA PRO A 76 -7.41 6.30 -0.59
C PRO A 76 -8.89 6.69 -0.68
N LEU A 77 -9.72 6.12 0.19
CA LEU A 77 -11.11 6.52 0.37
C LEU A 77 -11.21 7.50 1.54
N PHE A 78 -11.32 8.80 1.22
CA PHE A 78 -11.57 9.86 2.20
C PHE A 78 -13.08 9.94 2.48
N GLU A 79 -13.51 9.41 3.61
CA GLU A 79 -14.93 9.19 3.90
C GLU A 79 -15.50 10.02 5.06
N THR A 80 -14.65 10.70 5.84
CA THR A 80 -15.11 11.67 6.85
C THR A 80 -14.94 13.11 6.36
N LEU A 81 -15.66 14.06 6.97
CA LEU A 81 -15.53 15.48 6.65
C LEU A 81 -14.08 15.98 6.83
N ASP A 82 -13.44 15.57 7.93
CA ASP A 82 -12.06 15.93 8.21
C ASP A 82 -11.10 15.33 7.18
N ASP A 83 -11.31 14.07 6.79
CA ASP A 83 -10.49 13.41 5.77
C ASP A 83 -10.66 14.09 4.40
N LEU A 84 -11.88 14.49 4.03
CA LEU A 84 -12.15 15.23 2.79
C LEU A 84 -11.48 16.62 2.78
N ASN A 85 -11.52 17.34 3.90
CA ASN A 85 -10.84 18.63 4.03
C ASN A 85 -9.31 18.49 3.90
N ASN A 86 -8.75 17.39 4.42
CA ASN A 86 -7.32 17.12 4.37
C ASN A 86 -6.86 16.40 3.08
N ALA A 87 -7.79 15.91 2.25
CA ALA A 87 -7.49 15.09 1.07
C ALA A 87 -6.50 15.77 0.11
N ASN A 88 -6.67 17.06 -0.15
CA ASN A 88 -5.76 17.82 -1.01
C ASN A 88 -4.33 17.84 -0.47
N ASP A 89 -4.16 18.06 0.83
CA ASP A 89 -2.84 18.13 1.46
C ASP A 89 -2.17 16.76 1.51
N VAL A 90 -2.94 15.70 1.79
CA VAL A 90 -2.47 14.30 1.74
C VAL A 90 -1.99 13.96 0.33
N MET A 91 -2.80 14.23 -0.69
CA MET A 91 -2.43 13.94 -2.08
C MET A 91 -1.25 14.80 -2.56
N THR A 92 -1.18 16.08 -2.17
CA THR A 92 -0.05 16.96 -2.48
C THR A 92 1.26 16.43 -1.89
N GLN A 93 1.22 15.97 -0.63
CA GLN A 93 2.38 15.35 0.00
C GLN A 93 2.79 14.05 -0.72
N LEU A 94 1.85 13.18 -1.07
CA LEU A 94 2.13 11.96 -1.84
C LEU A 94 2.78 12.29 -3.19
N LEU A 95 2.24 13.24 -3.93
CA LEU A 95 2.74 13.64 -5.25
C LEU A 95 4.11 14.34 -5.19
N ASN A 96 4.47 14.92 -4.04
CA ASN A 96 5.81 15.47 -3.78
C ASN A 96 6.86 14.39 -3.46
N ILE A 97 6.47 13.12 -3.29
CA ILE A 97 7.40 12.00 -3.09
C ILE A 97 7.78 11.43 -4.47
N ASP A 98 9.04 11.59 -4.87
CA ASP A 98 9.54 11.14 -6.18
C ASP A 98 9.26 9.66 -6.45
N TRP A 99 9.41 8.81 -5.43
CA TRP A 99 9.11 7.38 -5.55
C TRP A 99 7.64 7.12 -5.91
N TYR A 100 6.70 7.84 -5.27
CA TYR A 100 5.27 7.67 -5.52
C TYR A 100 4.86 8.23 -6.87
N ARG A 101 5.46 9.36 -7.28
CA ARG A 101 5.23 9.98 -8.58
C ARG A 101 5.75 9.15 -9.76
N GLY A 102 6.73 8.27 -9.52
CA GLY A 102 7.34 7.40 -10.52
C GLY A 102 6.74 5.99 -10.61
N LEU A 103 5.66 5.71 -9.87
CA LEU A 103 4.92 4.44 -9.96
C LEU A 103 4.35 4.17 -11.35
#